data_AF-A0A7X8FB97-F1
#
_entry.id   AF-A0A7X8FB97-F1
#
_cell.length_a   1.000
_cell.length_b   1.000
_cell.length_c   1.000
_cell.angle_alpha   90.00
_cell.angle_beta   90.00
_cell.angle_gamma   90.00
#
_symmetry.space_group_name_H-M   'P 1'
#
loop_
_entity.id
_entity.type
_entity.pdbx_description
1 polymer ?
#
loop_
_entity_poly.entity_id
_entity_poly.type
_entity_poly.pdbx_seq_one_letter_code
_entity_poly.pdbx_strand_id
1 'polypeptide(L)'
;RLEIVEGIQKLFAASAQDPSLIEKLDVHNFADWLYTAGQPDPDLIIRTSGEMRLSNFLLWQSAYAEIYVTDTLWPDFDKAEMVKALLHFQKRDRRYGGLKA
;
A
#
# COMPACT_ATOMS: atom_id res chain seq x y z
N ARG A 1 9.76 -1.55 -5.44
CA ARG A 1 11.21 -1.18 -5.43
C ARG A 1 11.54 -0.14 -6.48
N LEU A 2 11.30 -0.41 -7.78
CA LEU A 2 11.57 0.57 -8.85
C LEU A 2 10.86 1.91 -8.60
N GLU A 3 9.57 1.86 -8.26
CA GLU A 3 8.78 3.05 -7.90
C GLU A 3 9.47 3.94 -6.85
N ILE A 4 10.00 3.35 -5.78
CA ILE A 4 10.68 4.10 -4.70
C ILE A 4 11.95 4.77 -5.22
N VAL A 5 12.74 4.05 -6.03
CA VAL A 5 13.97 4.61 -6.63
C VAL A 5 13.62 5.77 -7.55
N GLU A 6 12.61 5.62 -8.39
CA GLU A 6 12.16 6.70 -9.28
C GLU A 6 11.57 7.88 -8.51
N GLY A 7 10.84 7.64 -7.42
CA GLY A 7 10.37 8.69 -6.52
C GLY A 7 11.52 9.50 -5.92
N ILE A 8 12.58 8.82 -5.45
CA ILE A 8 13.80 9.48 -4.97
C ILE A 8 14.47 10.29 -6.08
N GLN A 9 14.57 9.75 -7.30
CA GLN A 9 15.17 10.47 -8.43
C GLN A 9 14.38 11.73 -8.80
N LYS A 10 13.03 11.67 -8.80
CA LYS A 10 12.16 12.83 -9.05
C LYS A 10 12.32 13.89 -7.97
N LEU A 11 12.28 13.47 -6.70
CA LEU A 11 12.49 14.36 -5.56
C LEU A 11 13.86 15.06 -5.64
N PHE A 12 14.92 14.30 -5.93
CA PHE A 12 16.27 14.84 -6.04
C PHE A 12 16.37 15.86 -7.18
N ALA A 13 15.79 15.57 -8.35
CA ALA A 13 15.75 16.52 -9.47
C ALA A 13 15.01 17.82 -9.12
N ALA A 14 13.88 17.73 -8.40
CA ALA A 14 13.12 18.90 -7.96
C ALA A 14 13.87 19.71 -6.89
N SER A 15 14.61 19.04 -6.01
CA SER A 15 15.38 19.69 -4.93
C SER A 15 16.50 20.60 -5.44
N ALA A 16 16.92 20.45 -6.69
CA ALA A 16 17.88 21.37 -7.31
C ALA A 16 17.33 22.81 -7.41
N GLN A 17 16.00 22.98 -7.49
CA GLN A 17 15.34 24.28 -7.49
C GLN A 17 14.84 24.70 -6.11
N ASP A 18 14.41 23.73 -5.29
CA ASP A 18 13.96 23.95 -3.92
C ASP A 18 14.61 22.95 -2.96
N PRO A 19 15.77 23.28 -2.35
CA PRO A 19 16.43 22.41 -1.39
C PRO A 19 15.58 22.07 -0.16
N SER A 20 14.56 22.89 0.18
CA SER A 20 13.72 22.67 1.35
C SER A 20 12.84 21.42 1.22
N LEU A 21 12.65 20.90 0.00
CA LEU A 21 11.98 19.62 -0.27
C LEU A 21 12.69 18.44 0.41
N ILE A 22 14.03 18.48 0.52
CA ILE A 22 14.80 17.44 1.21
C ILE A 22 14.76 17.67 2.72
N GLU A 23 14.91 18.92 3.17
CA GLU A 23 14.94 19.26 4.60
C GLU A 23 13.62 18.94 5.31
N LYS A 24 12.50 19.08 4.60
CA LYS A 24 11.15 18.81 5.12
C LYS A 24 10.63 17.42 4.74
N LEU A 25 11.43 16.59 4.09
CA LEU A 25 11.01 15.29 3.62
C LEU A 25 10.59 14.41 4.81
N ASP A 26 9.41 13.82 4.72
CA ASP A 26 8.91 12.82 5.66
C ASP A 26 8.19 11.69 4.94
N VAL A 27 7.65 10.75 5.71
CA VAL A 27 6.95 9.58 5.15
C VAL A 27 5.62 9.94 4.47
N HIS A 28 5.02 11.08 4.80
CA HIS A 28 3.74 11.50 4.24
C HIS A 28 3.96 12.21 2.91
N ASN A 29 4.86 13.19 2.86
CA ASN A 29 5.12 13.96 1.64
C ASN A 29 6.01 13.22 0.64
N PHE A 30 6.74 12.17 1.05
CA PHE A 30 7.42 11.31 0.07
C PHE A 30 6.42 10.56 -0.83
N ALA A 31 5.21 10.27 -0.36
CA ALA A 31 4.18 9.59 -1.13
C ALA A 31 3.77 10.35 -2.40
N ASP A 32 3.90 11.68 -2.39
CA ASP A 32 3.60 12.55 -3.54
C ASP A 32 4.58 12.34 -4.72
N TRP A 33 5.71 11.69 -4.47
CA TRP A 33 6.72 11.38 -5.50
C TRP A 33 6.56 9.97 -6.09
N LEU A 34 5.68 9.15 -5.54
CA LEU A 34 5.40 7.77 -5.97
C LEU A 34 4.36 7.74 -7.10
N TYR A 35 4.16 6.58 -7.73
CA TYR A 35 3.22 6.47 -8.86
C TYR A 35 1.76 6.64 -8.42
N THR A 36 1.47 6.33 -7.16
CA THR A 36 0.14 6.43 -6.56
C THR A 36 -0.14 7.80 -5.94
N ALA A 37 0.65 8.83 -6.24
CA ALA A 37 0.43 10.18 -5.73
C ALA A 37 -1.03 10.63 -5.94
N GLY A 38 -1.65 11.19 -4.91
CA GLY A 38 -3.06 11.59 -4.90
C GLY A 38 -4.06 10.44 -4.72
N GLN A 39 -3.62 9.19 -4.58
CA GLN A 39 -4.47 8.05 -4.22
C GLN A 39 -4.28 7.69 -2.74
N PRO A 40 -5.33 7.26 -2.04
CA PRO A 40 -5.19 6.78 -0.66
C PRO A 40 -4.42 5.46 -0.63
N ASP A 41 -3.72 5.22 0.48
CA ASP A 41 -3.11 3.92 0.76
C ASP A 41 -4.18 2.82 0.82
N PRO A 42 -3.89 1.59 0.35
CA PRO A 42 -4.82 0.49 0.42
C PRO A 42 -5.05 0.05 1.87
N ASP A 43 -6.32 -0.05 2.27
CA ASP A 43 -6.71 -0.69 3.52
C ASP A 43 -6.50 -2.22 3.49
N LEU A 44 -6.71 -2.83 2.32
CA LEU A 44 -6.74 -4.27 2.14
C LEU A 44 -6.04 -4.65 0.83
N ILE A 45 -5.09 -5.58 0.93
CA ILE A 45 -4.44 -6.24 -0.21
C ILE A 45 -4.88 -7.69 -0.24
N ILE A 46 -5.50 -8.08 -1.37
CA ILE A 46 -5.94 -9.44 -1.63
C ILE A 46 -4.91 -10.15 -2.51
N ARG A 47 -4.48 -11.34 -2.08
CA ARG A 47 -3.59 -12.20 -2.85
C ARG A 47 -4.18 -13.59 -3.03
N THR A 48 -4.34 -13.99 -4.27
CA THR A 48 -4.83 -15.31 -4.68
C THR A 48 -3.71 -16.35 -4.67
N SER A 49 -4.09 -17.62 -4.93
CA SER A 49 -3.21 -18.78 -5.10
C SER A 49 -2.37 -19.21 -3.88
N GLY A 50 -2.77 -18.85 -2.66
CA GLY A 50 -2.17 -19.35 -1.42
C GLY A 50 -0.78 -18.81 -1.06
N GLU A 51 -0.24 -17.91 -1.88
CA GLU A 51 1.15 -17.48 -1.72
C GLU A 51 1.32 -16.38 -0.67
N MET A 52 1.93 -16.72 0.47
CA MET A 52 2.15 -15.80 1.60
C MET A 52 3.35 -14.86 1.39
N ARG A 53 3.29 -13.98 0.38
CA ARG A 53 4.29 -12.94 0.12
C ARG A 53 3.67 -11.71 -0.53
N LEU A 54 4.32 -10.55 -0.49
CA LEU A 54 3.87 -9.37 -1.25
C LEU A 54 4.41 -9.34 -2.69
N SER A 55 5.51 -10.04 -2.97
CA SER A 55 6.17 -10.01 -4.30
C SER A 55 6.47 -8.59 -4.80
N ASN A 56 6.95 -7.70 -3.91
CA ASN A 56 7.35 -6.33 -4.28
C ASN A 56 6.20 -5.46 -4.83
N PHE A 57 4.95 -5.79 -4.47
CA PHE A 57 3.75 -5.01 -4.79
C PHE A 57 3.46 -3.96 -3.71
N LEU A 58 3.30 -2.69 -4.10
CA LEU A 58 2.92 -1.55 -3.25
C LEU A 58 3.68 -1.47 -1.92
N LEU A 59 5.01 -1.58 -1.95
CA LEU A 59 5.82 -1.70 -0.71
C LEU A 59 5.69 -0.51 0.24
N TRP A 60 5.49 0.71 -0.29
CA TRP A 60 5.32 1.89 0.54
C TRP A 60 3.89 1.99 1.06
N GLN A 61 2.93 1.87 0.14
CA GLN A 61 1.50 2.05 0.39
C GLN A 61 0.93 0.92 1.27
N SER A 62 1.53 -0.27 1.25
CA SER A 62 1.09 -1.41 2.05
C SER A 62 1.51 -1.38 3.51
N ALA A 63 2.19 -0.33 3.99
CA ALA A 63 2.77 -0.27 5.34
C ALA A 63 1.76 -0.58 6.46
N TYR A 64 0.49 -0.19 6.27
CA TYR A 64 -0.61 -0.43 7.21
C TYR A 64 -1.76 -1.24 6.62
N ALA A 65 -1.58 -1.78 5.40
CA ALA A 65 -2.61 -2.58 4.74
C ALA A 65 -2.77 -3.94 5.43
N GLU A 66 -4.01 -4.38 5.58
CA GLU A 66 -4.26 -5.79 5.88
C GLU A 66 -4.00 -6.66 4.65
N ILE A 67 -3.44 -7.84 4.88
CA ILE A 67 -3.17 -8.80 3.80
C ILE A 67 -4.12 -9.97 3.97
N TYR A 68 -4.98 -10.18 2.96
CA TYR A 68 -5.83 -11.36 2.86
C TYR A 68 -5.28 -12.27 1.76
N VAL A 69 -4.90 -13.49 2.14
CA VAL A 69 -4.43 -14.51 1.20
C VAL A 69 -5.46 -15.63 1.11
N THR A 70 -5.79 -16.04 -0.11
CA THR A 70 -6.72 -17.15 -0.39
C THR A 70 -6.09 -18.15 -1.34
N ASP A 71 -6.42 -19.43 -1.17
CA ASP A 71 -6.00 -20.51 -2.07
C ASP A 71 -6.74 -20.45 -3.42
N THR A 72 -7.84 -19.71 -3.52
CA THR A 72 -8.56 -19.47 -4.77
C THR A 72 -7.62 -18.89 -5.82
N LEU A 73 -7.56 -19.51 -7.01
CA LEU A 73 -6.74 -19.04 -8.12
C LEU A 73 -7.38 -17.80 -8.76
N TRP A 74 -6.55 -16.92 -9.35
CA TRP A 74 -7.04 -15.67 -9.95
C TRP A 74 -8.18 -15.86 -10.98
N PRO A 75 -8.13 -16.85 -11.90
CA PRO A 75 -9.22 -17.09 -12.83
C PRO A 75 -10.55 -17.48 -12.17
N ASP A 76 -10.48 -18.04 -10.96
CA ASP A 76 -11.64 -18.51 -10.18
C ASP A 76 -12.08 -17.48 -9.12
N PHE A 77 -11.36 -16.36 -8.97
CA PHE A 77 -11.66 -15.33 -7.99
C PHE A 77 -12.81 -14.44 -8.48
N ASP A 78 -14.03 -14.75 -8.03
CA ASP A 78 -15.25 -14.05 -8.44
C ASP A 78 -15.74 -13.02 -7.41
N LYS A 79 -16.96 -12.50 -7.62
CA LYS A 79 -17.59 -11.54 -6.69
C LYS A 79 -17.82 -12.14 -5.31
N ALA A 80 -18.15 -13.43 -5.21
CA ALA A 80 -18.38 -14.08 -3.93
C ALA A 80 -17.07 -14.18 -3.13
N GLU A 81 -15.97 -14.48 -3.81
CA GLU A 81 -14.62 -14.48 -3.21
C GLU A 81 -14.20 -13.09 -2.73
N MET A 82 -14.49 -12.05 -3.51
CA MET A 82 -14.26 -10.66 -3.09
C MET A 82 -15.06 -10.31 -1.82
N VAL A 83 -16.33 -10.71 -1.76
CA VAL A 83 -17.17 -10.50 -0.56
C VAL A 83 -16.60 -11.25 0.65
N LYS A 84 -16.08 -12.48 0.48
CA LYS A 84 -15.40 -13.21 1.57
C LYS A 84 -14.19 -12.44 2.11
N ALA A 85 -13.36 -11.88 1.21
CA ALA A 85 -12.21 -11.07 1.60
C ALA A 85 -12.63 -9.82 2.39
N LEU A 86 -13.67 -9.11 1.94
CA LEU A 86 -14.21 -7.92 2.62
C LEU A 86 -14.80 -8.26 3.98
N LEU A 87 -15.56 -9.35 4.09
CA LEU A 87 -16.12 -9.82 5.37
C LEU A 87 -15.01 -10.23 6.35
N HIS A 88 -13.91 -10.82 5.86
CA HIS A 88 -12.76 -11.14 6.69
C HIS A 88 -12.12 -9.87 7.25
N PHE A 89 -11.90 -8.87 6.39
CA PHE A 89 -11.36 -7.57 6.77
C PHE A 89 -12.25 -6.83 7.78
N GLN A 90 -13.57 -6.83 7.59
CA GLN A 90 -14.52 -6.20 8.52
C GLN A 90 -14.56 -6.84 9.92
N LYS A 91 -14.25 -8.13 10.04
CA LYS A 91 -14.29 -8.85 11.32
C LYS A 91 -13.11 -8.55 12.23
N ARG A 92 -12.03 -7.94 11.72
CA ARG A 92 -10.87 -7.62 12.55
C ARG A 92 -11.18 -6.47 13.48
N ASP A 93 -10.83 -6.67 14.76
CA ASP A 93 -10.82 -5.60 15.74
C ASP A 93 -9.64 -4.66 15.44
N ARG A 94 -9.97 -3.53 14.81
CA ARG A 94 -8.99 -2.54 14.34
C ARG A 94 -8.45 -1.77 15.54
N ARG A 95 -7.27 -2.17 16.02
CA ARG A 95 -6.48 -1.37 16.95
C ARG A 95 -5.73 -0.30 16.16
N TYR A 96 -6.39 0.80 15.81
CA TYR A 96 -5.71 2.03 15.36
C TYR A 96 -4.87 2.58 16.52
N GLY A 97 -3.65 2.07 16.69
CA GLY A 97 -2.72 2.56 17.72
C GLY A 97 -3.25 2.51 19.17
N GLY A 98 -4.28 1.72 19.47
CA GLY A 98 -4.89 1.63 20.81
C GLY A 98 -6.10 2.53 21.05
N LEU A 99 -6.55 3.32 20.07
CA LEU A 99 -7.83 4.03 20.17
C LEU A 99 -8.93 3.10 19.67
N LYS A 100 -9.76 2.61 20.61
CA LYS A 100 -11.04 1.97 20.29
C LYS A 100 -11.94 3.01 19.61
N ALA A 101 -12.62 2.60 18.55
CA ALA A 101 -13.76 3.33 18.01
C ALA A 101 -14.90 3.38 19.03
#